data_AF-A0A6I7QZY0-F1
#
_entry.id   AF-A0A6I7QZY0-F1
#
_cell.length_a   1.000
_cell.length_b   1.000
_cell.length_c   1.000
_cell.angle_alpha   90.00
_cell.angle_beta   90.00
_cell.angle_gamma   90.00
#
_symmetry.space_group_name_H-M   'P 1'
#
loop_
_entity.id
_entity.type
_entity.pdbx_description
1 polymer ?
#
loop_
_entity_poly.entity_id
_entity_poly.type
_entity_poly.pdbx_seq_one_letter_code
_entity_poly.pdbx_strand_id
1 'polypeptide(L)'
;MDIRQDVVFKILQSMTEKEEKFFVKSARKNTFYFNLYTLVKKKNIFDQKRLIKELEKAGCKQPLHKLKSYLKTEIIQSLIDYNNDNVEINVLKQLSEIKVLILKGLYDEATNTLQTVKAFVIEKGLFHIMPAIYEMDYKLGSLKMDIDPKVFVDYKQCFEDNLVNYRLDYIYYYIKDINFRITTLKENKKVRGEVESLLQDPVMTETNSTESNLIKIKRHNILSLYFLMIADIDKSLKSAYEAIGLLNEFPTAEFYSDMKTLLLRNIIVSLNNFKRKDLLEQEGEKIIEELAELSETNFDALAALMQVKNLQMMSSNDFSELDSNTELFLKKQRLLGTDFRTMLLMNFALLFMKKGDFETALDWLEKVFRFCKKHEQPYKLLGARVISYWVHFRLGNYRILESLQLSIKRQMAGYEMTSEPYNYMVKYTRQYIQAYDTSEQIEVLEKWKKSFNELPFTDKMHFNVISFSFSDYLEEMIENHTAAKVKTL
;
A
#
# COMPACT_ATOMS: atom_id res chain seq x y z
N MET A 1 10.25 7.35 24.35
CA MET A 1 8.99 6.73 24.82
C MET A 1 8.44 5.88 23.67
N ASP A 2 9.00 4.69 23.46
CA ASP A 2 8.66 3.82 22.33
C ASP A 2 8.13 2.50 22.85
N ILE A 3 6.83 2.51 23.16
CA ILE A 3 6.08 1.28 23.37
C ILE A 3 6.01 0.65 21.99
N ARG A 4 6.82 -0.40 21.74
CA ARG A 4 6.47 -1.41 20.74
C ARG A 4 5.04 -1.80 21.07
N GLN A 5 4.07 -1.25 20.34
CA GLN A 5 2.67 -1.46 20.66
C GLN A 5 2.42 -2.95 20.64
N ASP A 6 1.95 -3.42 21.79
CA ASP A 6 1.72 -4.82 22.05
C ASP A 6 0.86 -5.41 20.92
N VAL A 7 1.26 -6.57 20.40
CA VAL A 7 0.56 -7.21 19.27
C VAL A 7 -0.92 -7.43 19.60
N VAL A 8 -1.23 -7.76 20.85
CA VAL A 8 -2.63 -7.90 21.31
C VAL A 8 -3.38 -6.59 21.13
N PHE A 9 -2.76 -5.47 21.49
CA PHE A 9 -3.37 -4.16 21.36
C PHE A 9 -3.64 -3.79 19.90
N LYS A 10 -2.71 -4.11 19.00
CA LYS A 10 -2.90 -3.87 17.55
C LYS A 10 -4.07 -4.66 16.99
N ILE A 11 -4.16 -5.95 17.32
CA ILE A 11 -5.27 -6.81 16.88
C ILE A 11 -6.60 -6.26 17.41
N LEU A 12 -6.67 -5.88 18.68
CA LEU A 12 -7.89 -5.30 19.25
C LEU A 12 -8.30 -3.96 18.60
N GLN A 13 -7.35 -3.20 18.06
CA GLN A 13 -7.63 -1.96 17.31
C GLN A 13 -8.00 -2.23 15.85
N SER A 14 -7.63 -3.38 15.29
CA SER A 14 -7.97 -3.75 13.90
C SER A 14 -9.37 -4.33 13.78
N MET A 15 -9.90 -4.95 14.85
CA MET A 15 -11.23 -5.56 14.84
C MET A 15 -12.33 -4.55 14.54
N THR A 16 -13.24 -4.94 13.64
CA THR A 16 -14.53 -4.32 13.42
C THR A 16 -15.46 -4.53 14.62
N GLU A 17 -16.53 -3.75 14.69
CA GLU A 17 -17.53 -3.92 15.75
C GLU A 17 -18.20 -5.30 15.70
N LYS A 18 -18.39 -5.86 14.49
CA LYS A 18 -18.98 -7.19 14.29
C LYS A 18 -18.03 -8.29 14.80
N GLU A 19 -16.75 -8.22 14.44
CA GLU A 19 -15.72 -9.16 14.93
C GLU A 19 -15.57 -9.10 16.46
N GLU A 20 -15.61 -7.89 17.04
CA GLU A 20 -15.55 -7.71 18.49
C GLU A 20 -16.76 -8.32 19.20
N LYS A 21 -17.97 -8.07 18.69
CA LYS A 21 -19.20 -8.67 19.21
C LYS A 21 -19.15 -10.20 19.15
N PHE A 22 -18.60 -10.75 18.06
CA PHE A 22 -18.42 -12.20 17.91
C PHE A 22 -17.45 -12.76 18.96
N PHE A 23 -16.27 -12.13 19.13
CA PHE A 23 -15.30 -12.52 20.15
C PHE A 23 -15.88 -12.47 21.57
N VAL A 24 -16.60 -11.41 21.93
CA VAL A 24 -17.21 -11.30 23.27
C VAL A 24 -18.27 -12.37 23.51
N LYS A 25 -18.94 -12.84 22.45
CA LYS A 25 -19.95 -13.90 22.53
C LYS A 25 -19.30 -15.28 22.70
N SER A 26 -18.18 -15.55 22.02
CA SER A 26 -17.48 -16.84 22.07
C SER A 26 -16.51 -16.97 23.27
N ALA A 27 -16.01 -15.85 23.80
CA ALA A 27 -15.00 -15.84 24.85
C ALA A 27 -15.53 -16.30 26.23
N ARG A 28 -14.64 -16.92 27.01
CA ARG A 28 -14.94 -17.33 28.40
C ARG A 28 -14.83 -16.12 29.33
N LYS A 29 -15.98 -15.50 29.66
CA LYS A 29 -16.07 -14.23 30.39
C LYS A 29 -15.43 -14.21 31.79
N ASN A 30 -15.32 -15.36 32.46
CA ASN A 30 -14.77 -15.47 33.82
C ASN A 30 -13.26 -15.81 33.85
N THR A 31 -12.51 -15.37 32.85
CA THR A 31 -11.07 -15.66 32.74
C THR A 31 -10.23 -14.40 32.86
N PHE A 32 -9.01 -14.53 33.38
CA PHE A 32 -8.10 -13.39 33.52
C PHE A 32 -7.68 -12.78 32.18
N TYR A 33 -7.67 -13.56 31.09
CA TYR A 33 -7.40 -13.02 29.75
C TYR A 33 -8.56 -12.14 29.24
N PHE A 34 -9.82 -12.50 29.56
CA PHE A 34 -10.98 -11.69 29.22
C PHE A 34 -11.07 -10.40 30.07
N ASN A 35 -10.62 -10.47 31.34
CA ASN A 35 -10.45 -9.28 32.17
C ASN A 35 -9.40 -8.34 31.57
N LEU A 36 -8.26 -8.88 31.09
CA LEU A 36 -7.25 -8.11 30.37
C LEU A 36 -7.84 -7.43 29.12
N TYR A 37 -8.64 -8.15 28.32
CA TYR A 37 -9.36 -7.58 27.19
C TYR A 37 -10.22 -6.37 27.59
N THR A 38 -11.07 -6.54 28.61
CA THR A 38 -12.00 -5.50 29.08
C THR A 38 -11.24 -4.25 29.56
N LEU A 39 -10.14 -4.45 30.29
CA LEU A 39 -9.29 -3.36 30.78
C LEU A 39 -8.61 -2.60 29.64
N VAL A 40 -8.10 -3.32 28.63
CA VAL A 40 -7.45 -2.73 27.46
C VAL A 40 -8.45 -1.94 26.64
N LYS A 41 -9.66 -2.49 26.40
CA LYS A 41 -10.70 -1.82 25.62
C LYS A 41 -11.17 -0.53 26.28
N LYS A 42 -11.40 -0.54 27.60
CA LYS A 42 -11.87 0.64 28.35
C LYS A 42 -10.89 1.82 28.31
N LYS A 43 -9.58 1.56 28.29
CA LYS A 43 -8.56 2.63 28.44
C LYS A 43 -8.02 3.15 27.10
N ASN A 44 -8.22 2.43 25.99
CA ASN A 44 -7.72 2.75 24.64
C ASN A 44 -6.21 3.09 24.57
N ILE A 45 -5.45 2.78 25.62
CA ILE A 45 -4.02 3.03 25.79
C ILE A 45 -3.42 1.85 26.55
N PHE A 46 -2.33 1.32 26.03
CA PHE A 46 -1.65 0.16 26.60
C PHE A 46 -0.61 0.58 27.67
N ASP A 47 -1.01 0.66 28.93
CA ASP A 47 -0.12 0.91 30.09
C ASP A 47 0.13 -0.40 30.86
N GLN A 48 1.31 -1.00 30.66
CA GLN A 48 1.68 -2.27 31.29
C GLN A 48 1.65 -2.22 32.82
N LYS A 49 2.21 -1.17 33.42
CA LYS A 49 2.34 -1.08 34.89
C LYS A 49 0.96 -0.99 35.52
N ARG A 50 0.06 -0.24 34.89
CA ARG A 50 -1.31 -0.10 35.36
C ARG A 50 -2.12 -1.38 35.14
N LEU A 51 -1.99 -2.04 34.00
CA LEU A 51 -2.66 -3.31 33.71
C LEU A 51 -2.27 -4.39 34.72
N ILE A 52 -0.98 -4.49 35.08
CA ILE A 52 -0.52 -5.43 36.11
C ILE A 52 -1.23 -5.16 37.44
N LYS A 53 -1.21 -3.91 37.92
CA LYS A 53 -1.86 -3.54 39.19
C LYS A 53 -3.37 -3.86 39.22
N GLU A 54 -4.08 -3.61 38.12
CA GLU A 54 -5.52 -3.89 38.04
C GLU A 54 -5.80 -5.41 38.00
N LEU A 55 -4.95 -6.19 37.33
CA LEU A 55 -5.06 -7.65 37.28
C LEU A 55 -4.72 -8.29 38.64
N GLU A 56 -3.70 -7.79 39.33
CA GLU A 56 -3.34 -8.23 40.69
C GLU A 56 -4.48 -7.94 41.70
N LYS A 57 -5.11 -6.77 41.60
CA LYS A 57 -6.32 -6.45 42.39
C LYS A 57 -7.49 -7.40 42.12
N ALA A 58 -7.59 -7.90 40.89
CA ALA A 58 -8.58 -8.93 40.52
C ALA A 58 -8.18 -10.35 40.95
N GLY A 59 -7.07 -10.51 41.70
CA GLY A 59 -6.60 -11.82 42.19
C GLY A 59 -5.76 -12.61 41.19
N CYS A 60 -5.36 -12.01 40.06
CA CYS A 60 -4.55 -12.69 39.05
C CYS A 60 -3.09 -12.80 39.48
N LYS A 61 -2.61 -14.03 39.66
CA LYS A 61 -1.17 -14.33 39.91
C LYS A 61 -0.39 -14.62 38.63
N GLN A 62 -1.05 -14.72 37.48
CA GLN A 62 -0.39 -15.05 36.22
C GLN A 62 0.39 -13.84 35.67
N PRO A 63 1.62 -14.04 35.17
CA PRO A 63 2.36 -12.97 34.52
C PRO A 63 1.62 -12.40 33.30
N LEU A 64 1.67 -11.07 33.13
CA LEU A 64 1.00 -10.37 32.04
C LEU A 64 1.36 -10.92 30.64
N HIS A 65 2.60 -11.36 30.42
CA HIS A 65 3.01 -11.93 29.13
C HIS A 65 2.26 -13.23 28.79
N LYS A 66 1.95 -14.07 29.79
CA LYS A 66 1.16 -15.30 29.57
C LYS A 66 -0.28 -14.95 29.22
N LEU A 67 -0.89 -14.04 29.97
CA LEU A 67 -2.26 -13.57 29.70
C LEU A 67 -2.39 -12.96 28.30
N LYS A 68 -1.40 -12.19 27.85
CA LYS A 68 -1.33 -11.67 26.48
C LYS A 68 -1.26 -12.77 25.45
N SER A 69 -0.42 -13.78 25.68
CA SER A 69 -0.29 -14.92 24.78
C SER A 69 -1.62 -15.65 24.64
N TYR A 70 -2.31 -15.94 25.76
CA TYR A 70 -3.64 -16.54 25.74
C TYR A 70 -4.67 -15.66 25.04
N LEU A 71 -4.76 -14.38 25.42
CA LEU A 71 -5.70 -13.44 24.79
C LEU A 71 -5.46 -13.34 23.28
N LYS A 72 -4.19 -13.30 22.83
CA LYS A 72 -3.84 -13.32 21.42
C LYS A 72 -4.38 -14.57 20.73
N THR A 73 -4.12 -15.76 21.27
CA THR A 73 -4.58 -17.02 20.69
C THR A 73 -6.10 -17.08 20.59
N GLU A 74 -6.80 -16.68 21.66
CA GLU A 74 -8.26 -16.69 21.71
C GLU A 74 -8.88 -15.69 20.72
N ILE A 75 -8.31 -14.48 20.59
CA ILE A 75 -8.78 -13.51 19.60
C ILE A 75 -8.54 -14.03 18.19
N ILE A 76 -7.34 -14.54 17.88
CA ILE A 76 -7.02 -15.07 16.54
C ILE A 76 -7.94 -16.23 16.19
N GLN A 77 -8.14 -17.17 17.10
CA GLN A 77 -9.05 -18.30 16.86
C GLN A 77 -10.48 -17.80 16.63
N SER A 78 -10.95 -16.85 17.43
CA SER A 78 -12.27 -16.25 17.24
C SER A 78 -12.39 -15.50 15.92
N LEU A 79 -11.32 -14.87 15.42
CA LEU A 79 -11.32 -14.21 14.11
C LEU A 79 -11.30 -15.23 12.96
N ILE A 80 -10.56 -16.33 13.10
CA ILE A 80 -10.64 -17.46 12.17
C ILE A 80 -12.07 -18.00 12.12
N ASP A 81 -12.68 -18.19 13.29
CA ASP A 81 -14.04 -18.72 13.38
C ASP A 81 -15.11 -17.75 12.85
N TYR A 82 -14.93 -16.45 13.06
CA TYR A 82 -15.79 -15.41 12.48
C TYR A 82 -15.67 -15.40 10.95
N ASN A 83 -14.45 -15.56 10.42
CA ASN A 83 -14.17 -15.62 9.00
C ASN A 83 -14.29 -17.06 8.44
N ASN A 84 -15.07 -17.95 9.07
CA ASN A 84 -15.30 -19.30 8.53
C ASN A 84 -16.00 -19.30 7.16
N ASP A 85 -16.68 -18.20 6.81
CA ASP A 85 -17.26 -17.97 5.48
C ASP A 85 -16.19 -17.61 4.44
N ASN A 86 -14.97 -17.22 4.87
CA ASN A 86 -13.84 -17.07 3.96
C ASN A 86 -13.45 -18.45 3.43
N VAL A 87 -13.67 -18.64 2.12
CA VAL A 87 -13.49 -19.92 1.43
C VAL A 87 -12.09 -20.49 1.61
N GLU A 88 -11.03 -19.68 1.51
CA GLU A 88 -9.66 -20.16 1.63
C GLU A 88 -9.34 -20.62 3.06
N ILE A 89 -9.73 -19.83 4.08
CA ILE A 89 -9.58 -20.23 5.49
C ILE A 89 -10.31 -21.55 5.74
N ASN A 90 -11.53 -21.67 5.22
CA ASN A 90 -12.36 -22.87 5.35
C ASN A 90 -11.70 -24.09 4.70
N VAL A 91 -11.20 -23.96 3.47
CA VAL A 91 -10.48 -25.01 2.76
C VAL A 91 -9.24 -25.47 3.53
N LEU A 92 -8.42 -24.53 4.02
CA LEU A 92 -7.22 -24.85 4.78
C LEU A 92 -7.52 -25.58 6.10
N LYS A 93 -8.64 -25.23 6.75
CA LYS A 93 -9.16 -25.94 7.92
C LYS A 93 -9.55 -27.37 7.59
N GLN A 94 -10.34 -27.58 6.52
CA GLN A 94 -10.73 -28.92 6.08
C GLN A 94 -9.51 -29.77 5.67
N LEU A 95 -8.51 -29.20 5.02
CA LEU A 95 -7.25 -29.89 4.72
C LEU A 95 -6.48 -30.32 5.98
N SER A 96 -6.56 -29.52 7.04
CA SER A 96 -5.99 -29.89 8.35
C SER A 96 -6.77 -31.03 9.00
N GLU A 97 -8.10 -31.02 8.90
CA GLU A 97 -8.96 -32.11 9.37
C GLU A 97 -8.67 -33.42 8.62
N ILE A 98 -8.52 -33.38 7.30
CA ILE A 98 -8.13 -34.54 6.46
C ILE A 98 -6.80 -35.12 6.93
N LYS A 99 -5.78 -34.29 7.20
CA LYS A 99 -4.50 -34.76 7.75
C LYS A 99 -4.67 -35.47 9.08
N VAL A 100 -5.52 -34.98 9.97
CA VAL A 100 -5.81 -35.63 11.26
C VAL A 100 -6.50 -36.98 11.05
N LEU A 101 -7.49 -37.07 10.15
CA LEU A 101 -8.17 -38.32 9.82
C LEU A 101 -7.17 -39.37 9.30
N ILE A 102 -6.26 -38.98 8.40
CA ILE A 102 -5.17 -39.84 7.91
C ILE A 102 -4.30 -40.35 9.07
N LEU A 103 -3.90 -39.47 9.99
CA LEU A 103 -3.08 -39.84 11.16
C LEU A 103 -3.82 -40.79 12.12
N LYS A 104 -5.16 -40.80 12.09
CA LYS A 104 -6.00 -41.69 12.89
C LYS A 104 -6.39 -42.98 12.17
N GLY A 105 -5.95 -43.17 10.93
CA GLY A 105 -6.29 -44.34 10.11
C GLY A 105 -7.72 -44.32 9.55
N LEU A 106 -8.41 -43.18 9.62
CA LEU A 106 -9.77 -42.98 9.12
C LEU A 106 -9.73 -42.57 7.63
N TYR A 107 -9.28 -43.51 6.78
CA TYR A 107 -8.95 -43.21 5.38
C TYR A 107 -10.18 -42.98 4.49
N ASP A 108 -11.29 -43.67 4.75
CA ASP A 108 -12.52 -43.50 3.96
C ASP A 108 -13.16 -42.14 4.23
N GLU A 109 -13.23 -41.74 5.49
CA GLU A 109 -13.67 -40.40 5.90
C GLU A 109 -12.75 -39.32 5.33
N ALA A 110 -11.43 -39.53 5.37
CA ALA A 110 -10.47 -38.62 4.77
C ALA A 110 -10.67 -38.48 3.26
N THR A 111 -10.93 -39.60 2.56
CA THR A 111 -11.17 -39.61 1.10
C THR A 111 -12.43 -38.84 0.74
N ASN A 112 -13.54 -39.09 1.43
CA ASN A 112 -14.82 -38.42 1.17
C ASN A 112 -14.73 -36.90 1.39
N THR A 113 -14.08 -36.49 2.49
CA THR A 113 -13.85 -35.08 2.78
C THR A 113 -12.93 -34.46 1.72
N LEU A 114 -11.85 -35.14 1.31
CA LEU A 114 -10.93 -34.62 0.29
C LEU A 114 -11.62 -34.41 -1.07
N GLN A 115 -12.47 -35.34 -1.51
CA GLN A 115 -13.20 -35.18 -2.78
C GLN A 115 -14.17 -33.98 -2.74
N THR A 116 -14.82 -33.77 -1.59
CA THR A 116 -15.69 -32.61 -1.38
C THR A 116 -14.90 -31.30 -1.44
N VAL A 117 -13.75 -31.24 -0.74
CA VAL A 117 -12.84 -30.08 -0.77
C VAL A 117 -12.30 -29.82 -2.16
N LYS A 118 -11.89 -30.87 -2.89
CA LYS A 118 -11.36 -30.79 -4.25
C LYS A 118 -12.37 -30.18 -5.21
N ALA A 119 -13.61 -30.67 -5.20
CA ALA A 119 -14.69 -30.12 -6.03
C ALA A 119 -14.95 -28.65 -5.70
N PHE A 120 -15.00 -28.31 -4.41
CA PHE A 120 -15.21 -26.94 -3.95
C PHE A 120 -14.07 -25.99 -4.35
N VAL A 121 -12.81 -26.42 -4.25
CA VAL A 121 -11.64 -25.63 -4.65
C VAL A 121 -11.62 -25.37 -6.15
N ILE A 122 -12.02 -26.36 -6.96
CA ILE A 122 -12.18 -26.20 -8.41
C ILE A 122 -13.29 -25.19 -8.72
N GLU A 123 -14.46 -25.33 -8.08
CA GLU A 123 -15.60 -24.41 -8.24
C GLU A 123 -15.21 -22.96 -7.89
N LYS A 124 -14.45 -22.79 -6.81
CA LYS A 124 -13.97 -21.48 -6.34
C LYS A 124 -12.66 -21.04 -7.00
N GLY A 125 -12.11 -21.79 -7.95
CA GLY A 125 -10.88 -21.40 -8.64
C GLY A 125 -9.66 -21.14 -7.74
N LEU A 126 -9.57 -21.80 -6.57
CA LEU A 126 -8.44 -21.67 -5.63
C LEU A 126 -7.26 -22.56 -6.07
N PHE A 127 -6.81 -22.35 -7.30
CA PHE A 127 -5.84 -23.23 -7.99
C PHE A 127 -4.47 -23.31 -7.32
N HIS A 128 -4.11 -22.33 -6.48
CA HIS A 128 -2.86 -22.35 -5.71
C HIS A 128 -2.83 -23.40 -4.60
N ILE A 129 -4.00 -23.88 -4.17
CA ILE A 129 -4.14 -24.92 -3.13
C ILE A 129 -4.17 -26.33 -3.76
N MET A 130 -4.54 -26.42 -5.04
CA MET A 130 -4.71 -27.70 -5.74
C MET A 130 -3.48 -28.63 -5.70
N PRO A 131 -2.22 -28.16 -5.76
CA PRO A 131 -1.07 -29.05 -5.63
C PRO A 131 -1.08 -29.84 -4.30
N ALA A 132 -1.45 -29.19 -3.19
CA ALA A 132 -1.53 -29.83 -1.89
C ALA A 132 -2.70 -30.84 -1.82
N ILE A 133 -3.81 -30.57 -2.52
CA ILE A 133 -4.96 -31.48 -2.61
C ILE A 133 -4.59 -32.75 -3.36
N TYR A 134 -3.97 -32.62 -4.53
CA TYR A 134 -3.53 -33.76 -5.32
C TYR A 134 -2.44 -34.58 -4.62
N GLU A 135 -1.53 -33.93 -3.87
CA GLU A 135 -0.56 -34.64 -3.03
C GLU A 135 -1.27 -35.50 -1.97
N MET A 136 -2.31 -34.98 -1.31
CA MET A 136 -3.11 -35.75 -0.36
C MET A 136 -3.91 -36.87 -1.03
N ASP A 137 -4.44 -36.62 -2.23
CA ASP A 137 -5.22 -37.59 -3.01
C ASP A 137 -4.35 -38.80 -3.36
N TYR A 138 -3.14 -38.53 -3.88
CA TYR A 138 -2.15 -39.55 -4.15
C TYR A 138 -1.74 -40.32 -2.89
N LYS A 139 -1.49 -39.60 -1.78
CA LYS A 139 -1.12 -40.24 -0.50
C LYS A 139 -2.22 -41.17 0.00
N LEU A 140 -3.48 -40.74 -0.04
CA LEU A 140 -4.62 -41.56 0.36
C LEU A 140 -4.77 -42.79 -0.54
N GLY A 141 -4.73 -42.60 -1.87
CA GLY A 141 -4.76 -43.72 -2.82
C GLY A 141 -3.64 -44.73 -2.56
N SER A 142 -2.42 -44.25 -2.27
CA SER A 142 -1.29 -45.13 -1.95
C SER A 142 -1.49 -45.93 -0.65
N LEU A 143 -2.06 -45.30 0.38
CA LEU A 143 -2.35 -45.96 1.67
C LEU A 143 -3.45 -47.01 1.54
N LYS A 144 -4.40 -46.79 0.61
CA LYS A 144 -5.50 -47.70 0.30
C LYS A 144 -5.15 -48.74 -0.78
N MET A 145 -3.98 -48.62 -1.42
CA MET A 145 -3.60 -49.39 -2.62
C MET A 145 -4.61 -49.24 -3.77
N ASP A 146 -5.22 -48.07 -3.90
CA ASP A 146 -6.26 -47.73 -4.88
C ASP A 146 -5.98 -46.33 -5.45
N ILE A 147 -4.98 -46.24 -6.32
CA ILE A 147 -4.57 -44.98 -6.96
C ILE A 147 -5.25 -44.89 -8.32
N ASP A 148 -6.10 -43.86 -8.50
CA ASP A 148 -6.58 -43.48 -9.84
C ASP A 148 -5.40 -42.90 -10.66
N PRO A 149 -5.00 -43.52 -11.79
CA PRO A 149 -3.92 -43.02 -12.63
C PRO A 149 -4.13 -41.60 -13.13
N LYS A 150 -5.38 -41.13 -13.24
CA LYS A 150 -5.71 -39.78 -13.67
C LYS A 150 -5.21 -38.72 -12.68
N VAL A 151 -5.15 -39.05 -11.38
CA VAL A 151 -4.64 -38.14 -10.34
C VAL A 151 -3.23 -37.67 -10.64
N PHE A 152 -2.37 -38.53 -11.19
CA PHE A 152 -1.00 -38.15 -11.53
C PHE A 152 -0.93 -37.18 -12.73
N VAL A 153 -1.78 -37.40 -13.75
CA VAL A 153 -1.86 -36.52 -14.92
C VAL A 153 -2.38 -35.14 -14.52
N ASP A 154 -3.46 -35.11 -13.74
CA ASP A 154 -4.07 -33.88 -13.25
C ASP A 154 -3.12 -33.13 -12.29
N TYR A 155 -2.39 -33.86 -11.44
CA TYR A 155 -1.37 -33.29 -10.56
C TYR A 155 -0.24 -32.64 -11.34
N LYS A 156 0.29 -33.32 -12.36
CA LYS A 156 1.37 -32.79 -13.20
C LYS A 156 0.95 -31.49 -13.88
N GLN A 157 -0.22 -31.45 -14.52
CA GLN A 157 -0.73 -30.24 -15.17
C GLN A 157 -0.91 -29.10 -14.16
N CYS A 158 -1.53 -29.40 -13.02
CA CYS A 158 -1.73 -28.42 -11.95
C CYS A 158 -0.42 -27.86 -11.40
N PHE A 159 0.60 -28.70 -11.26
CA PHE A 159 1.94 -28.30 -10.83
C PHE A 159 2.60 -27.36 -11.85
N GLU A 160 2.51 -27.68 -13.14
CA GLU A 160 3.04 -26.83 -14.22
C GLU A 160 2.36 -25.45 -14.25
N ASP A 161 1.03 -25.39 -14.15
CA ASP A 161 0.28 -24.13 -14.10
C ASP A 161 0.63 -23.30 -12.85
N ASN A 162 0.85 -23.95 -11.71
CA ASN A 162 1.28 -23.28 -10.49
C ASN A 162 2.71 -22.75 -10.58
N LEU A 163 3.61 -23.47 -11.27
CA LEU A 163 4.97 -23.00 -11.51
C LEU A 163 4.98 -21.71 -12.33
N VAL A 164 4.10 -21.59 -13.34
CA VAL A 164 3.89 -20.35 -14.09
C VAL A 164 3.43 -19.22 -13.16
N ASN A 165 2.46 -19.49 -12.29
CA ASN A 165 1.98 -18.52 -11.31
C ASN A 165 3.09 -18.03 -10.36
N TYR A 166 3.92 -18.92 -9.82
CA TYR A 166 5.03 -18.56 -8.94
C TYR A 166 6.11 -17.75 -9.67
N ARG A 167 6.38 -18.04 -10.95
CA ARG A 167 7.30 -17.25 -11.77
C ARG A 167 6.76 -15.85 -12.02
N LEU A 168 5.46 -15.71 -12.31
CA LEU A 168 4.83 -14.40 -12.43
C LEU A 168 4.86 -13.62 -11.12
N ASP A 169 4.60 -14.27 -9.98
CA ASP A 169 4.70 -13.63 -8.66
C ASP A 169 6.13 -13.16 -8.38
N TYR A 170 7.14 -13.96 -8.72
CA TYR A 170 8.54 -13.56 -8.63
C TYR A 170 8.84 -12.29 -9.46
N ILE A 171 8.44 -12.27 -10.74
CA ILE A 171 8.62 -11.12 -11.63
C ILE A 171 7.93 -9.89 -11.04
N TYR A 172 6.67 -10.04 -10.62
CA TYR A 172 5.89 -8.96 -10.03
C TYR A 172 6.55 -8.38 -8.78
N TYR A 173 6.92 -9.22 -7.82
CA TYR A 173 7.52 -8.75 -6.57
C TYR A 173 8.90 -8.13 -6.79
N TYR A 174 9.68 -8.63 -7.75
CA TYR A 174 10.95 -8.03 -8.13
C TYR A 174 10.75 -6.61 -8.70
N ILE A 175 9.82 -6.45 -9.64
CA ILE A 175 9.50 -5.14 -10.22
C ILE A 175 8.91 -4.20 -9.16
N LYS A 176 8.06 -4.71 -8.26
CA LYS A 176 7.49 -3.94 -7.15
C LYS A 176 8.56 -3.44 -6.17
N ASP A 177 9.55 -4.26 -5.84
CA ASP A 177 10.69 -3.85 -5.00
C ASP A 177 11.53 -2.77 -5.69
N ILE A 178 11.74 -2.88 -7.01
CA ILE A 178 12.37 -1.81 -7.79
C ILE A 178 11.53 -0.54 -7.73
N ASN A 179 10.21 -0.62 -7.97
CA ASN A 179 9.32 0.55 -7.93
C ASN A 179 9.32 1.26 -6.56
N PHE A 180 9.47 0.50 -5.48
CA PHE A 180 9.57 1.06 -4.13
C PHE A 180 10.86 1.89 -3.93
N ARG A 181 11.95 1.52 -4.60
CA ARG A 181 13.24 2.24 -4.53
C ARG A 181 13.37 3.33 -5.60
N ILE A 182 12.85 3.06 -6.78
CA ILE A 182 13.01 3.84 -8.00
C ILE A 182 11.63 3.94 -8.67
N THR A 183 11.02 5.12 -8.55
CA THR A 183 9.66 5.37 -9.05
C THR A 183 9.53 5.33 -10.58
N THR A 184 10.64 5.45 -11.33
CA THR A 184 10.65 5.38 -12.81
C THR A 184 11.92 4.77 -13.40
N LEU A 185 11.75 3.98 -14.46
CA LEU A 185 12.82 3.30 -15.20
C LEU A 185 13.30 4.05 -16.45
N LYS A 186 12.65 5.16 -16.83
CA LYS A 186 12.79 5.78 -18.15
C LYS A 186 14.25 6.08 -18.53
N GLU A 187 15.04 6.58 -17.59
CA GLU A 187 16.43 7.03 -17.84
C GLU A 187 17.48 6.14 -17.14
N ASN A 188 17.08 5.24 -16.24
CA ASN A 188 17.98 4.25 -15.63
C ASN A 188 18.10 3.02 -16.54
N LYS A 189 18.89 3.15 -17.62
CA LYS A 189 19.05 2.12 -18.66
C LYS A 189 19.47 0.75 -18.12
N LYS A 190 20.29 0.71 -17.06
CA LYS A 190 20.75 -0.54 -16.45
C LYS A 190 19.59 -1.28 -15.78
N VAL A 191 18.93 -0.65 -14.81
CA VAL A 191 17.81 -1.27 -14.09
C VAL A 191 16.63 -1.52 -15.03
N ARG A 192 16.41 -0.64 -16.01
CA ARG A 192 15.42 -0.86 -17.07
C ARG A 192 15.73 -2.13 -17.87
N GLY A 193 16.98 -2.33 -18.29
CA GLY A 193 17.39 -3.55 -18.99
C GLY A 193 17.22 -4.82 -18.14
N GLU A 194 17.45 -4.73 -16.83
CA GLU A 194 17.18 -5.82 -15.88
C GLU A 194 15.69 -6.14 -15.76
N VAL A 195 14.82 -5.14 -15.75
CA VAL A 195 13.36 -5.37 -15.75
C VAL A 195 12.88 -5.90 -17.09
N GLU A 196 13.36 -5.34 -18.20
CA GLU A 196 12.99 -5.77 -19.55
C GLU A 196 13.44 -7.20 -19.85
N SER A 197 14.56 -7.67 -19.29
CA SER A 197 14.97 -9.08 -19.42
C SER A 197 14.03 -10.03 -18.69
N LEU A 198 13.46 -9.64 -17.55
CA LEU A 198 12.41 -10.42 -16.86
C LEU A 198 11.12 -10.48 -17.69
N LEU A 199 10.79 -9.41 -18.41
CA LEU A 199 9.61 -9.39 -19.28
C LEU A 199 9.76 -10.25 -20.54
N GLN A 200 10.99 -10.67 -20.87
CA GLN A 200 11.27 -11.64 -21.93
C GLN A 200 11.13 -13.10 -21.47
N ASP A 201 10.84 -13.34 -20.19
CA ASP A 201 10.58 -14.69 -19.70
C ASP A 201 9.40 -15.32 -20.47
N PRO A 202 9.50 -16.59 -20.90
CA PRO A 202 8.41 -17.27 -21.62
C PRO A 202 7.06 -17.18 -20.91
N VAL A 203 7.03 -17.16 -19.57
CA VAL A 203 5.78 -17.03 -18.80
C VAL A 203 5.10 -15.67 -18.97
N MET A 204 5.74 -14.67 -19.56
CA MET A 204 5.13 -13.39 -19.91
C MET A 204 4.54 -13.35 -21.32
N THR A 205 4.93 -14.28 -22.20
CA THR A 205 4.65 -14.20 -23.65
C THR A 205 3.89 -15.42 -24.21
N GLU A 206 4.07 -16.61 -23.63
CA GLU A 206 3.41 -17.83 -24.10
C GLU A 206 1.92 -17.83 -23.73
N THR A 207 1.04 -17.75 -24.73
CA THR A 207 -0.40 -17.93 -24.55
C THR A 207 -0.79 -19.35 -24.97
N ASN A 208 -1.23 -20.15 -24.00
CA ASN A 208 -1.80 -21.47 -24.26
C ASN A 208 -3.33 -21.36 -24.32
N SER A 209 -3.98 -22.13 -25.18
CA SER A 209 -5.45 -22.13 -25.31
C SER A 209 -6.18 -22.53 -24.01
N THR A 210 -5.48 -23.13 -23.06
CA THR A 210 -5.98 -23.56 -21.74
C THR A 210 -5.52 -22.65 -20.59
N GLU A 211 -4.93 -21.49 -20.88
CA GLU A 211 -4.40 -20.59 -19.87
C GLU A 211 -5.50 -20.06 -18.94
N SER A 212 -5.29 -20.26 -17.63
CA SER A 212 -6.18 -19.74 -16.59
C SER A 212 -6.27 -18.20 -16.63
N ASN A 213 -7.47 -17.66 -16.42
CA ASN A 213 -7.68 -16.20 -16.33
C ASN A 213 -6.78 -15.55 -15.28
N LEU A 214 -6.42 -16.26 -14.20
CA LEU A 214 -5.49 -15.76 -13.18
C LEU A 214 -4.11 -15.42 -13.76
N ILE A 215 -3.59 -16.25 -14.67
CA ILE A 215 -2.29 -16.03 -15.31
C ILE A 215 -2.34 -14.76 -16.17
N LYS A 216 -3.43 -14.59 -16.94
CA LYS A 216 -3.68 -13.39 -17.74
C LYS A 216 -3.75 -12.14 -16.86
N ILE A 217 -4.53 -12.18 -15.78
CA ILE A 217 -4.64 -11.09 -14.81
C ILE A 217 -3.27 -10.71 -14.26
N LYS A 218 -2.46 -11.69 -13.82
CA LYS A 218 -1.12 -11.44 -13.28
C LYS A 218 -0.18 -10.80 -14.31
N ARG A 219 -0.21 -11.25 -15.57
CA ARG A 219 0.54 -10.63 -16.67
C ARG A 219 0.15 -9.18 -16.87
N HIS A 220 -1.15 -8.89 -16.97
CA HIS A 220 -1.64 -7.51 -17.11
C HIS A 220 -1.29 -6.64 -15.90
N ASN A 221 -1.30 -7.18 -14.68
CA ASN A 221 -0.87 -6.46 -13.48
C ASN A 221 0.64 -6.11 -13.52
N ILE A 222 1.49 -7.06 -13.93
CA ILE A 222 2.93 -6.83 -14.14
C ILE A 222 3.15 -5.75 -15.19
N LEU A 223 2.47 -5.86 -16.33
CA LEU A 223 2.58 -4.92 -17.44
C LEU A 223 2.10 -3.52 -17.05
N SER A 224 0.98 -3.41 -16.31
CA SER A 224 0.49 -2.14 -15.78
C SER A 224 1.56 -1.43 -14.95
N LEU A 225 2.18 -2.16 -14.00
CA LEU A 225 3.23 -1.60 -13.16
C LEU A 225 4.48 -1.20 -13.97
N TYR A 226 4.93 -2.05 -14.90
CA TYR A 226 6.07 -1.74 -15.76
C TYR A 226 5.82 -0.49 -16.62
N PHE A 227 4.68 -0.43 -17.30
CA PHE A 227 4.33 0.70 -18.15
C PHE A 227 4.20 2.01 -17.36
N LEU A 228 3.65 1.95 -16.13
CA LEU A 228 3.68 3.08 -15.20
C LEU A 228 5.12 3.53 -14.92
N MET A 229 6.04 2.61 -14.63
CA MET A 229 7.43 2.93 -14.32
C MET A 229 8.20 3.51 -15.53
N ILE A 230 7.88 3.12 -16.76
CA ILE A 230 8.51 3.72 -17.96
C ILE A 230 7.75 4.95 -18.49
N ALA A 231 6.70 5.40 -17.80
CA ALA A 231 5.87 6.53 -18.17
C ALA A 231 5.07 6.34 -19.48
N ASP A 232 4.67 5.12 -19.80
CA ASP A 232 3.76 4.77 -20.90
C ASP A 232 2.32 4.61 -20.35
N ILE A 233 1.61 5.74 -20.25
CA ILE A 233 0.34 5.84 -19.53
C ILE A 233 -0.74 5.00 -20.19
N ASP A 234 -0.87 5.09 -21.51
CA ASP A 234 -1.96 4.46 -22.25
C ASP A 234 -1.85 2.94 -22.13
N LYS A 235 -0.64 2.38 -22.20
CA LYS A 235 -0.42 0.95 -21.98
C LYS A 235 -0.59 0.54 -20.53
N SER A 236 -0.20 1.40 -19.58
CA SER A 236 -0.42 1.17 -18.14
C SER A 236 -1.92 1.05 -17.84
N LEU A 237 -2.72 2.02 -18.30
CA LEU A 237 -4.17 2.05 -18.12
C LEU A 237 -4.84 0.88 -18.84
N LYS A 238 -4.48 0.63 -20.10
CA LYS A 238 -5.02 -0.51 -20.86
C LYS A 238 -4.81 -1.82 -20.11
N SER A 239 -3.58 -2.09 -19.66
CA SER A 239 -3.27 -3.31 -18.92
C SER A 239 -4.02 -3.37 -17.59
N ALA A 240 -4.14 -2.25 -16.87
CA ALA A 240 -4.88 -2.23 -15.60
C ALA A 240 -6.37 -2.54 -15.78
N TYR A 241 -7.02 -1.93 -16.78
CA TYR A 241 -8.43 -2.17 -17.08
C TYR A 241 -8.68 -3.58 -17.61
N GLU A 242 -7.78 -4.14 -18.43
CA GLU A 242 -7.86 -5.54 -18.86
C GLU A 242 -7.79 -6.50 -17.67
N ALA A 243 -6.88 -6.25 -16.71
CA ALA A 243 -6.80 -7.04 -15.49
C ALA A 243 -8.07 -6.94 -14.62
N ILE A 244 -8.61 -5.73 -14.44
CA ILE A 244 -9.84 -5.50 -13.65
C ILE A 244 -11.05 -6.15 -14.33
N GLY A 245 -11.17 -6.03 -15.66
CA GLY A 245 -12.25 -6.68 -16.42
C GLY A 245 -12.25 -8.19 -16.21
N LEU A 246 -11.08 -8.83 -16.38
CA LEU A 246 -10.91 -10.27 -16.13
C LEU A 246 -11.18 -10.64 -14.67
N LEU A 247 -10.78 -9.79 -13.71
CA LEU A 247 -11.06 -10.01 -12.29
C LEU A 247 -12.56 -9.96 -11.97
N ASN A 248 -13.29 -9.02 -12.56
CA ASN A 248 -14.73 -8.86 -12.33
C ASN A 248 -15.55 -10.01 -12.93
N GLU A 249 -15.06 -10.64 -14.00
CA GLU A 249 -15.63 -11.86 -14.57
C GLU A 249 -15.24 -13.13 -13.79
N PHE A 250 -14.25 -13.03 -12.90
CA PHE A 250 -13.75 -14.17 -12.15
C PHE A 250 -14.69 -14.49 -10.97
N PRO A 251 -15.17 -15.74 -10.81
CA PRO A 251 -16.09 -16.14 -9.73
C PRO A 251 -15.56 -15.84 -8.32
N THR A 252 -14.25 -15.61 -8.20
CA THR A 252 -13.52 -15.35 -6.96
C THR A 252 -12.79 -14.01 -6.93
N ALA A 253 -13.36 -13.00 -7.59
CA ALA A 253 -12.86 -11.62 -7.57
C ALA A 253 -12.54 -11.10 -6.15
N GLU A 254 -13.35 -11.45 -5.14
CA GLU A 254 -13.19 -11.03 -3.74
C GLU A 254 -11.85 -11.48 -3.12
N PHE A 255 -11.35 -12.66 -3.50
CA PHE A 255 -10.06 -13.20 -3.03
C PHE A 255 -8.86 -12.41 -3.55
N TYR A 256 -9.06 -11.71 -4.66
CA TYR A 256 -8.05 -10.89 -5.30
C TYR A 256 -8.27 -9.40 -5.00
N SER A 257 -8.98 -9.06 -3.92
CA SER A 257 -9.20 -7.69 -3.46
C SER A 257 -7.90 -6.90 -3.28
N ASP A 258 -6.82 -7.53 -2.80
CA ASP A 258 -5.49 -6.93 -2.72
C ASP A 258 -4.95 -6.54 -4.10
N MET A 259 -5.06 -7.45 -5.07
CA MET A 259 -4.60 -7.21 -6.43
C MET A 259 -5.43 -6.12 -7.10
N LYS A 260 -6.75 -6.17 -6.92
CA LYS A 260 -7.70 -5.17 -7.41
C LYS A 260 -7.39 -3.79 -6.83
N THR A 261 -7.16 -3.70 -5.53
CA THR A 261 -6.73 -2.47 -4.84
C THR A 261 -5.46 -1.89 -5.46
N LEU A 262 -4.48 -2.73 -5.76
CA LEU A 262 -3.22 -2.30 -6.36
C LEU A 262 -3.41 -1.81 -7.81
N LEU A 263 -4.25 -2.48 -8.60
CA LEU A 263 -4.59 -2.06 -9.97
C LEU A 263 -5.32 -0.71 -9.98
N LEU A 264 -6.33 -0.54 -9.13
CA LEU A 264 -7.07 0.73 -8.96
C LEU A 264 -6.13 1.86 -8.54
N ARG A 265 -5.21 1.58 -7.61
CA ARG A 265 -4.17 2.52 -7.23
C ARG A 265 -3.25 2.88 -8.40
N ASN A 266 -2.82 1.91 -9.20
CA ASN A 266 -1.96 2.16 -10.36
C ASN A 266 -2.67 3.03 -11.39
N ILE A 267 -3.97 2.85 -11.61
CA ILE A 267 -4.80 3.72 -12.47
C ILE A 267 -4.75 5.16 -11.95
N ILE A 268 -5.10 5.38 -10.68
CA ILE A 268 -5.14 6.73 -10.10
C ILE A 268 -3.76 7.41 -10.12
N VAL A 269 -2.71 6.67 -9.78
CA VAL A 269 -1.33 7.19 -9.85
C VAL A 269 -0.95 7.53 -11.30
N SER A 270 -1.37 6.72 -12.29
CA SER A 270 -1.16 7.00 -13.71
C SER A 270 -1.92 8.25 -14.16
N LEU A 271 -3.18 8.41 -13.77
CA LEU A 271 -3.96 9.59 -14.14
C LEU A 271 -3.39 10.87 -13.53
N ASN A 272 -3.01 10.81 -12.25
CA ASN A 272 -2.48 11.95 -11.52
C ASN A 272 -1.09 12.39 -12.01
N ASN A 273 -0.13 11.47 -12.13
CA ASN A 273 1.25 11.79 -12.51
C ASN A 273 1.36 12.43 -13.90
N PHE A 274 0.36 12.22 -14.75
CA PHE A 274 0.38 12.65 -16.14
C PHE A 274 -0.72 13.66 -16.50
N LYS A 275 -1.24 14.35 -15.49
CA LYS A 275 -2.12 15.52 -15.66
C LYS A 275 -3.39 15.26 -16.48
N ARG A 276 -3.91 14.03 -16.46
CA ARG A 276 -5.21 13.68 -17.05
C ARG A 276 -6.32 13.99 -16.04
N LYS A 277 -6.44 15.27 -15.67
CA LYS A 277 -7.34 15.74 -14.59
C LYS A 277 -8.81 15.44 -14.91
N ASP A 278 -9.18 15.60 -16.17
CA ASP A 278 -10.48 15.26 -16.74
C ASP A 278 -10.86 13.80 -16.45
N LEU A 279 -9.95 12.87 -16.77
CA LEU A 279 -10.16 11.45 -16.50
C LEU A 279 -10.08 11.11 -15.01
N LEU A 280 -9.24 11.81 -14.24
CA LEU A 280 -9.12 11.59 -12.80
C LEU A 280 -10.42 11.96 -12.07
N GLU A 281 -11.10 13.01 -12.49
CA GLU A 281 -12.43 13.37 -11.95
C GLU A 281 -13.47 12.32 -12.34
N GLN A 282 -13.54 11.96 -13.63
CA GLN A 282 -14.54 11.01 -14.13
C GLN A 282 -14.38 9.58 -13.59
N GLU A 283 -13.16 9.04 -13.58
CA GLU A 283 -12.89 7.67 -13.13
C GLU A 283 -12.64 7.61 -11.62
N GLY A 284 -12.25 8.73 -11.00
CA GLY A 284 -11.95 8.80 -9.57
C GLY A 284 -13.16 8.48 -8.69
N GLU A 285 -14.36 8.92 -9.06
CA GLU A 285 -15.59 8.62 -8.31
C GLU A 285 -15.88 7.12 -8.25
N LYS A 286 -15.85 6.43 -9.41
CA LYS A 286 -16.05 4.97 -9.49
C LYS A 286 -15.01 4.22 -8.67
N ILE A 287 -13.74 4.63 -8.77
CA ILE A 287 -12.64 4.01 -8.02
C ILE A 287 -12.79 4.25 -6.51
N ILE A 288 -13.30 5.42 -6.10
CA ILE A 288 -13.59 5.72 -4.69
C ILE A 288 -14.69 4.84 -4.15
N GLU A 289 -15.78 4.66 -4.88
CA GLU A 289 -16.88 3.77 -4.49
C GLU A 289 -16.36 2.34 -4.29
N GLU A 290 -15.61 1.83 -5.27
CA GLU A 290 -15.06 0.49 -5.22
C GLU A 290 -14.03 0.29 -4.09
N LEU A 291 -13.14 1.27 -3.87
CA LEU A 291 -12.20 1.22 -2.76
C LEU A 291 -12.88 1.39 -1.40
N ALA A 292 -14.00 2.12 -1.33
CA ALA A 292 -14.77 2.25 -0.09
C ALA A 292 -15.36 0.91 0.34
N GLU A 293 -15.96 0.16 -0.58
CA GLU A 293 -16.46 -1.20 -0.33
C GLU A 293 -15.32 -2.13 0.12
N LEU A 294 -14.21 -2.16 -0.61
CA LEU A 294 -13.05 -2.99 -0.26
C LEU A 294 -12.43 -2.60 1.10
N SER A 295 -12.51 -1.33 1.49
CA SER A 295 -11.90 -0.83 2.72
C SER A 295 -12.56 -1.31 4.02
N GLU A 296 -13.76 -1.91 3.94
CA GLU A 296 -14.44 -2.47 5.11
C GLU A 296 -13.63 -3.61 5.75
N THR A 297 -12.92 -4.39 4.93
CA THR A 297 -12.16 -5.57 5.35
C THR A 297 -10.67 -5.48 4.98
N ASN A 298 -10.28 -4.55 4.10
CA ASN A 298 -8.92 -4.40 3.61
C ASN A 298 -8.29 -3.03 3.95
N PHE A 299 -7.25 -3.03 4.79
CA PHE A 299 -6.56 -1.80 5.19
C PHE A 299 -5.69 -1.18 4.09
N ASP A 300 -5.23 -1.96 3.12
CA ASP A 300 -4.53 -1.42 1.95
C ASP A 300 -5.52 -0.70 1.03
N ALA A 301 -6.76 -1.21 0.91
CA ALA A 301 -7.84 -0.51 0.22
C ALA A 301 -8.21 0.80 0.92
N LEU A 302 -8.28 0.81 2.26
CA LEU A 302 -8.47 2.04 3.04
C LEU A 302 -7.36 3.07 2.77
N ALA A 303 -6.10 2.62 2.71
CA ALA A 303 -4.99 3.52 2.44
C ALA A 303 -5.01 4.05 0.99
N ALA A 304 -5.37 3.20 0.03
CA ALA A 304 -5.57 3.59 -1.35
C ALA A 304 -6.72 4.62 -1.46
N LEU A 305 -7.86 4.39 -0.80
CA LEU A 305 -8.98 5.33 -0.75
C LEU A 305 -8.55 6.71 -0.25
N MET A 306 -7.85 6.77 0.89
CA MET A 306 -7.29 8.02 1.42
C MET A 306 -6.35 8.69 0.42
N GLN A 307 -5.56 7.91 -0.31
CA GLN A 307 -4.66 8.40 -1.34
C GLN A 307 -5.44 9.04 -2.50
N VAL A 308 -6.48 8.36 -3.02
CA VAL A 308 -7.29 8.89 -4.13
C VAL A 308 -7.94 10.21 -3.73
N LYS A 309 -8.57 10.27 -2.56
CA LYS A 309 -9.16 11.52 -2.03
C LYS A 309 -8.13 12.64 -1.92
N ASN A 310 -6.93 12.32 -1.40
CA ASN A 310 -5.84 13.29 -1.32
C ASN A 310 -5.41 13.82 -2.70
N LEU A 311 -5.36 12.95 -3.71
CA LEU A 311 -5.01 13.34 -5.08
C LEU A 311 -6.11 14.20 -5.73
N GLN A 312 -7.38 13.87 -5.52
CA GLN A 312 -8.51 14.69 -5.98
C GLN A 312 -8.47 16.09 -5.35
N MET A 313 -8.32 16.20 -4.02
CA MET A 313 -8.17 17.49 -3.33
C MET A 313 -6.98 18.30 -3.87
N MET A 314 -5.85 17.63 -4.16
CA MET A 314 -4.70 18.28 -4.79
C MET A 314 -4.99 18.74 -6.23
N SER A 315 -5.82 18.03 -6.99
CA SER A 315 -6.14 18.39 -8.37
C SER A 315 -7.15 19.53 -8.47
N SER A 316 -8.19 19.51 -7.64
CA SER A 316 -9.33 20.43 -7.65
C SER A 316 -9.13 21.69 -6.81
N ASN A 317 -8.11 21.71 -5.93
CA ASN A 317 -7.92 22.75 -4.90
C ASN A 317 -9.09 22.85 -3.91
N ASP A 318 -9.91 21.80 -3.78
CA ASP A 318 -10.92 21.70 -2.74
C ASP A 318 -10.34 20.93 -1.53
N PHE A 319 -10.26 21.61 -0.38
CA PHE A 319 -9.71 21.05 0.86
C PHE A 319 -10.79 20.76 1.92
N SER A 320 -12.06 20.73 1.53
CA SER A 320 -13.19 20.50 2.44
C SER A 320 -13.11 19.18 3.21
N GLU A 321 -12.55 18.13 2.60
CA GLU A 321 -12.36 16.82 3.23
C GLU A 321 -11.01 16.63 3.93
N LEU A 322 -10.12 17.64 3.95
CA LEU A 322 -8.76 17.47 4.47
C LEU A 322 -8.75 17.08 5.95
N ASP A 323 -9.56 17.76 6.76
CA ASP A 323 -9.58 17.55 8.22
C ASP A 323 -10.17 16.16 8.56
N SER A 324 -11.25 15.76 7.90
CA SER A 324 -11.85 14.43 8.11
C SER A 324 -10.92 13.31 7.66
N ASN A 325 -10.22 13.47 6.53
CA ASN A 325 -9.27 12.47 6.03
C ASN A 325 -8.02 12.36 6.92
N THR A 326 -7.51 13.48 7.45
CA THR A 326 -6.38 13.46 8.39
C THR A 326 -6.76 12.85 9.74
N GLU A 327 -7.97 13.11 10.26
CA GLU A 327 -8.46 12.49 11.48
C GLU A 327 -8.60 10.97 11.31
N LEU A 328 -9.19 10.52 10.20
CA LEU A 328 -9.32 9.12 9.87
C LEU A 328 -7.94 8.44 9.79
N PHE A 329 -6.98 9.07 9.11
CA PHE A 329 -5.60 8.60 9.08
C PHE A 329 -5.01 8.52 10.50
N LEU A 330 -5.11 9.55 11.32
CA LEU A 330 -4.53 9.55 12.67
C LEU A 330 -5.10 8.41 13.54
N LYS A 331 -6.39 8.11 13.36
CA LYS A 331 -7.10 6.99 14.02
C LYS A 331 -6.64 5.62 13.53
N LYS A 332 -6.37 5.47 12.23
CA LYS A 332 -6.13 4.15 11.57
C LYS A 332 -4.68 3.88 11.15
N GLN A 333 -3.79 4.87 11.16
CA GLN A 333 -2.41 4.80 10.65
C GLN A 333 -1.55 3.65 11.21
N ARG A 334 -1.91 3.08 12.36
CA ARG A 334 -1.18 1.96 12.98
C ARG A 334 -1.46 0.62 12.30
N LEU A 335 -2.57 0.55 11.58
CA LEU A 335 -3.04 -0.62 10.84
C LEU A 335 -2.51 -0.64 9.40
N LEU A 336 -2.03 0.51 8.92
CA LEU A 336 -1.55 0.67 7.55
C LEU A 336 -0.11 0.16 7.40
N GLY A 337 0.19 -0.39 6.22
CA GLY A 337 1.55 -0.74 5.82
C GLY A 337 2.50 0.46 5.87
N THR A 338 3.79 0.18 6.09
CA THR A 338 4.83 1.23 6.21
C THR A 338 4.92 2.10 4.96
N ASP A 339 4.75 1.53 3.77
CA ASP A 339 4.79 2.28 2.51
C ASP A 339 3.66 3.32 2.42
N PHE A 340 2.42 2.85 2.57
CA PHE A 340 1.21 3.68 2.57
C PHE A 340 1.27 4.76 3.63
N ARG A 341 1.72 4.43 4.84
CA ARG A 341 1.79 5.40 5.93
C ARG A 341 2.72 6.56 5.62
N THR A 342 3.92 6.30 5.08
CA THR A 342 4.84 7.39 4.71
C THR A 342 4.26 8.22 3.57
N MET A 343 3.67 7.57 2.57
CA MET A 343 3.06 8.26 1.44
C MET A 343 1.92 9.18 1.89
N LEU A 344 1.00 8.70 2.74
CA LEU A 344 -0.10 9.52 3.26
C LEU A 344 0.40 10.69 4.11
N LEU A 345 1.41 10.47 4.98
CA LEU A 345 2.03 11.56 5.74
C LEU A 345 2.61 12.66 4.83
N MET A 346 3.28 12.26 3.74
CA MET A 346 3.80 13.20 2.75
C MET A 346 2.67 13.93 2.00
N ASN A 347 1.62 13.21 1.59
CA ASN A 347 0.46 13.82 0.94
C ASN A 347 -0.23 14.86 1.82
N PHE A 348 -0.39 14.60 3.12
CA PHE A 348 -0.97 15.58 4.04
C PHE A 348 -0.08 16.82 4.19
N ALA A 349 1.24 16.66 4.32
CA ALA A 349 2.15 17.81 4.34
C ALA A 349 2.00 18.68 3.07
N LEU A 350 1.87 18.04 1.90
CA LEU A 350 1.66 18.73 0.63
C LEU A 350 0.29 19.42 0.54
N LEU A 351 -0.77 18.77 1.01
CA LEU A 351 -2.13 19.34 1.05
C LEU A 351 -2.19 20.60 1.94
N PHE A 352 -1.61 20.55 3.15
CA PHE A 352 -1.55 21.73 4.02
C PHE A 352 -0.69 22.84 3.42
N MET A 353 0.45 22.49 2.80
CA MET A 353 1.27 23.45 2.07
C MET A 353 0.48 24.13 0.94
N LYS A 354 -0.33 23.37 0.21
CA LYS A 354 -1.14 23.87 -0.90
C LYS A 354 -2.35 24.70 -0.44
N LYS A 355 -2.94 24.36 0.71
CA LYS A 355 -3.93 25.19 1.41
C LYS A 355 -3.33 26.52 1.94
N GLY A 356 -2.01 26.66 1.94
CA GLY A 356 -1.28 27.82 2.48
C GLY A 356 -1.01 27.75 3.99
N ASP A 357 -1.34 26.63 4.64
CA ASP A 357 -1.07 26.38 6.06
C ASP A 357 0.31 25.74 6.23
N PHE A 358 1.34 26.59 6.12
CA PHE A 358 2.73 26.17 6.17
C PHE A 358 3.17 25.67 7.56
N GLU A 359 2.57 26.16 8.64
CA GLU A 359 2.89 25.70 10.00
C GLU A 359 2.41 24.26 10.20
N THR A 360 1.16 23.95 9.86
CA THR A 360 0.65 22.58 9.93
C THR A 360 1.41 21.66 8.98
N ALA A 361 1.82 22.14 7.80
CA ALA A 361 2.67 21.37 6.89
C ALA A 361 4.00 20.94 7.53
N LEU A 362 4.65 21.81 8.31
CA LEU A 362 5.87 21.46 9.07
C LEU A 362 5.60 20.38 10.13
N ASP A 363 4.47 20.45 10.84
CA ASP A 363 4.09 19.43 11.82
C ASP A 363 3.92 18.05 11.17
N TRP A 364 3.35 17.99 9.97
CA TRP A 364 3.27 16.75 9.19
C TRP A 364 4.63 16.27 8.71
N LEU A 365 5.49 17.18 8.23
CA LEU A 365 6.87 16.83 7.84
C LEU A 365 7.69 16.29 9.01
N GLU A 366 7.47 16.80 10.22
CA GLU A 366 8.13 16.25 11.41
C GLU A 366 7.72 14.79 11.66
N LYS A 367 6.43 14.48 11.49
CA LYS A 367 5.93 13.09 11.54
C LYS A 367 6.60 12.23 10.45
N VAL A 368 6.75 12.76 9.22
CA VAL A 368 7.48 12.08 8.12
C VAL A 368 8.93 11.81 8.52
N PHE A 369 9.67 12.80 9.01
CA PHE A 369 11.08 12.64 9.39
C PHE A 369 11.27 11.59 10.48
N ARG A 370 10.46 11.63 11.54
CA ARG A 370 10.50 10.64 12.62
C ARG A 370 10.20 9.23 12.09
N PHE A 371 9.20 9.10 11.21
CA PHE A 371 8.80 7.82 10.64
C PHE A 371 9.86 7.25 9.68
N CYS A 372 10.33 8.03 8.71
CA CYS A 372 11.34 7.60 7.74
C CYS A 372 12.66 7.23 8.40
N LYS A 373 13.08 7.96 9.44
CA LYS A 373 14.30 7.63 10.21
C LYS A 373 14.14 6.31 10.96
N LYS A 374 12.96 6.05 11.54
CA LYS A 374 12.67 4.80 12.26
C LYS A 374 12.60 3.57 11.35
N HIS A 375 12.15 3.75 10.11
CA HIS A 375 11.93 2.67 9.14
C HIS A 375 12.99 2.62 8.03
N GLU A 376 14.10 3.35 8.18
CA GLU A 376 15.22 3.36 7.23
C GLU A 376 14.77 3.61 5.78
N GLN A 377 13.96 4.64 5.55
CA GLN A 377 13.45 5.04 4.23
C GLN A 377 14.12 6.32 3.72
N PRO A 378 15.38 6.26 3.27
CA PRO A 378 16.14 7.49 3.10
C PRO A 378 15.83 8.23 1.79
N TYR A 379 15.29 7.56 0.77
CA TYR A 379 14.76 8.21 -0.44
C TYR A 379 13.54 9.08 -0.10
N LYS A 380 12.60 8.58 0.71
CA LYS A 380 11.44 9.35 1.16
C LYS A 380 11.85 10.52 2.07
N LEU A 381 12.91 10.32 2.85
CA LEU A 381 13.50 11.37 3.69
C LEU A 381 14.05 12.54 2.85
N LEU A 382 14.66 12.26 1.69
CA LEU A 382 15.11 13.29 0.75
C LEU A 382 13.93 14.11 0.22
N GLY A 383 12.87 13.46 -0.24
CA GLY A 383 11.64 14.14 -0.69
C GLY A 383 11.04 15.03 0.41
N ALA A 384 10.96 14.53 1.64
CA ALA A 384 10.48 15.32 2.78
C ALA A 384 11.36 16.54 3.08
N ARG A 385 12.69 16.44 2.91
CA ARG A 385 13.60 17.58 3.06
C ARG A 385 13.40 18.64 1.98
N VAL A 386 13.17 18.22 0.74
CA VAL A 386 12.83 19.13 -0.34
C VAL A 386 11.54 19.88 -0.02
N ILE A 387 10.48 19.19 0.40
CA ILE A 387 9.22 19.85 0.79
C ILE A 387 9.44 20.79 1.99
N SER A 388 10.22 20.38 3.00
CA SER A 388 10.55 21.23 4.15
C SER A 388 11.30 22.50 3.76
N TYR A 389 12.24 22.41 2.80
CA TYR A 389 12.91 23.57 2.23
C TYR A 389 11.91 24.57 1.66
N TRP A 390 10.92 24.08 0.92
CA TRP A 390 9.87 24.90 0.33
C TRP A 390 8.98 25.57 1.34
N VAL A 391 8.52 24.82 2.34
CA VAL A 391 7.69 25.35 3.41
C VAL A 391 8.43 26.46 4.18
N HIS A 392 9.71 26.25 4.50
CA HIS A 392 10.53 27.28 5.14
C HIS A 392 10.80 28.49 4.24
N PHE A 393 11.01 28.30 2.94
CA PHE A 393 11.15 29.39 1.99
C PHE A 393 9.88 30.25 1.96
N ARG A 394 8.70 29.64 1.93
CA ARG A 394 7.41 30.34 1.95
C ARG A 394 7.12 31.08 3.26
N LEU A 395 7.59 30.55 4.39
CA LEU A 395 7.52 31.22 5.69
C LEU A 395 8.54 32.37 5.84
N GLY A 396 9.44 32.58 4.88
CA GLY A 396 10.50 33.58 4.98
C GLY A 396 11.64 33.18 5.92
N ASN A 397 11.75 31.90 6.29
CA ASN A 397 12.78 31.38 7.21
C ASN A 397 14.13 31.21 6.50
N TYR A 398 14.63 32.24 5.80
CA TYR A 398 15.78 32.14 4.90
C TYR A 398 17.07 31.66 5.59
N ARG A 399 17.23 31.91 6.88
CA ARG A 399 18.39 31.47 7.68
C ARG A 399 18.56 29.94 7.72
N ILE A 400 17.46 29.17 7.65
CA ILE A 400 17.54 27.70 7.71
C ILE A 400 17.82 27.07 6.35
N LEU A 401 17.56 27.80 5.26
CA LEU A 401 17.63 27.28 3.90
C LEU A 401 19.03 26.76 3.55
N GLU A 402 20.10 27.46 3.96
CA GLU A 402 21.48 27.04 3.73
C GLU A 402 21.80 25.69 4.40
N SER A 403 21.32 25.47 5.62
CA SER A 403 21.51 24.19 6.33
C SER A 403 20.77 23.03 5.64
N LEU A 404 19.55 23.28 5.15
CA LEU A 404 18.74 22.30 4.43
C LEU A 404 19.35 21.99 3.07
N GLN A 405 19.88 23.00 2.40
CA GLN A 405 20.62 22.88 1.15
C GLN A 405 21.79 21.90 1.28
N LEU A 406 22.69 22.11 2.25
CA LEU A 406 23.83 21.22 2.46
C LEU A 406 23.40 19.78 2.76
N SER A 407 22.31 19.62 3.51
CA SER A 407 21.75 18.31 3.85
C SER A 407 21.22 17.56 2.61
N ILE A 408 20.42 18.26 1.78
CA ILE A 408 19.87 17.71 0.53
C ILE A 408 21.00 17.33 -0.43
N LYS A 409 21.97 18.23 -0.66
CA LYS A 409 23.11 17.99 -1.55
C LYS A 409 23.92 16.76 -1.13
N ARG A 410 24.19 16.61 0.18
CA ARG A 410 24.93 15.46 0.72
C ARG A 410 24.19 14.15 0.47
N GLN A 411 22.88 14.13 0.62
CA GLN A 411 22.09 12.93 0.37
C GLN A 411 22.01 12.57 -1.11
N MET A 412 21.77 13.55 -1.99
CA MET A 412 21.72 13.32 -3.44
C MET A 412 23.02 12.71 -3.96
N ALA A 413 24.17 13.23 -3.48
CA ALA A 413 25.48 12.67 -3.81
C ALA A 413 25.62 11.20 -3.36
N GLY A 414 25.05 10.83 -2.22
CA GLY A 414 25.04 9.45 -1.73
C GLY A 414 24.15 8.50 -2.53
N TYR A 415 23.28 9.01 -3.40
CA TYR A 415 22.37 8.22 -4.25
C TYR A 415 22.71 8.31 -5.74
N GLU A 416 23.87 8.89 -6.11
CA GLU A 416 24.27 9.10 -7.50
C GLU A 416 23.21 9.88 -8.33
N MET A 417 22.42 10.73 -7.68
CA MET A 417 21.36 11.52 -8.31
C MET A 417 21.93 12.79 -8.95
N THR A 418 21.33 13.23 -10.06
CA THR A 418 21.68 14.49 -10.72
C THR A 418 21.43 15.67 -9.77
N SER A 419 22.38 16.59 -9.68
CA SER A 419 22.24 17.79 -8.83
C SER A 419 21.50 18.94 -9.52
N GLU A 420 21.15 18.83 -10.80
CA GLU A 420 20.63 19.94 -11.61
C GLU A 420 19.31 20.54 -11.10
N PRO A 421 18.25 19.76 -10.81
CA PRO A 421 16.99 20.34 -10.33
C PRO A 421 17.17 21.08 -9.00
N TYR A 422 18.04 20.54 -8.15
CA TYR A 422 18.42 21.14 -6.88
C TYR A 422 19.25 22.42 -7.09
N ASN A 423 20.18 22.45 -8.05
CA ASN A 423 20.96 23.64 -8.36
C ASN A 423 20.06 24.77 -8.86
N TYR A 424 19.04 24.47 -9.68
CA TYR A 424 18.00 25.43 -10.04
C TYR A 424 17.24 25.93 -8.81
N MET A 425 16.89 25.03 -7.89
CA MET A 425 16.21 25.42 -6.67
C MET A 425 17.00 26.43 -5.85
N VAL A 426 18.28 26.18 -5.63
CA VAL A 426 19.17 27.10 -4.90
C VAL A 426 19.36 28.42 -5.65
N LYS A 427 19.63 28.35 -6.96
CA LYS A 427 19.84 29.54 -7.80
C LYS A 427 18.63 30.47 -7.77
N TYR A 428 17.44 29.94 -8.05
CA TYR A 428 16.25 30.74 -8.23
C TYR A 428 15.64 31.22 -6.90
N THR A 429 15.71 30.43 -5.80
CA THR A 429 15.37 30.96 -4.47
C THR A 429 16.24 32.17 -4.09
N ARG A 430 17.54 32.13 -4.37
CA ARG A 430 18.43 33.27 -4.10
C ARG A 430 18.04 34.50 -4.91
N GLN A 431 17.77 34.34 -6.20
CA GLN A 431 17.32 35.43 -7.07
C GLN A 431 15.98 35.99 -6.59
N TYR A 432 15.04 35.13 -6.19
CA TYR A 432 13.73 35.53 -5.69
C TYR A 432 13.83 36.36 -4.41
N ILE A 433 14.70 35.96 -3.46
CA ILE A 433 14.92 36.69 -2.21
C ILE A 433 15.58 38.06 -2.45
N GLN A 434 16.38 38.17 -3.51
CA GLN A 434 17.07 39.40 -3.89
C GLN A 434 16.23 40.36 -4.73
N ALA A 435 15.10 39.89 -5.28
CA ALA A 435 14.21 40.69 -6.10
C ALA A 435 13.63 41.87 -5.31
N TYR A 436 13.64 43.05 -5.91
CA TYR A 436 13.24 44.30 -5.28
C TYR A 436 11.72 44.46 -5.18
N ASP A 437 10.97 43.91 -6.15
CA ASP A 437 9.52 44.03 -6.21
C ASP A 437 8.82 42.74 -6.70
N THR A 438 7.49 42.75 -6.63
CA THR A 438 6.62 41.64 -7.06
C THR A 438 6.79 41.28 -8.54
N SER A 439 7.11 42.24 -9.40
CA SER A 439 7.27 42.00 -10.84
C SER A 439 8.57 41.24 -11.13
N GLU A 440 9.65 41.61 -10.46
CA GLU A 440 10.94 40.90 -10.54
C GLU A 440 10.82 39.49 -9.90
N GLN A 441 10.06 39.35 -8.82
CA GLN A 441 9.74 38.03 -8.25
C GLN A 441 9.00 37.13 -9.24
N ILE A 442 8.00 37.65 -9.95
CA ILE A 442 7.29 36.91 -11.01
C ILE A 442 8.26 36.50 -12.12
N GLU A 443 9.12 37.40 -12.60
CA GLU A 443 10.10 37.08 -13.64
C GLU A 443 11.06 35.96 -13.22
N VAL A 444 11.50 35.96 -11.95
CA VAL A 444 12.32 34.87 -11.41
C VAL A 444 11.55 33.55 -11.38
N LEU A 445 10.29 33.55 -10.96
CA LEU A 445 9.44 32.35 -10.94
C LEU A 445 9.20 31.81 -12.36
N GLU A 446 8.97 32.67 -13.35
CA GLU A 446 8.82 32.27 -14.76
C GLU A 446 10.10 31.63 -15.31
N LYS A 447 11.26 32.25 -15.07
CA LYS A 447 12.57 31.70 -15.45
C LYS A 447 12.83 30.36 -14.79
N TRP A 448 12.44 30.23 -13.53
CA TRP A 448 12.54 28.97 -12.80
C TRP A 448 11.65 27.90 -13.41
N LYS A 449 10.37 28.20 -13.62
CA LYS A 449 9.40 27.27 -14.23
C LYS A 449 9.90 26.79 -15.59
N LYS A 450 10.38 27.71 -16.43
CA LYS A 450 10.95 27.38 -17.74
C LYS A 450 12.15 26.44 -17.62
N SER A 451 13.15 26.79 -16.80
CA SER A 451 14.34 25.97 -16.59
C SER A 451 14.00 24.58 -16.04
N PHE A 452 13.05 24.52 -15.11
CA PHE A 452 12.58 23.25 -14.56
C PHE A 452 11.86 22.42 -15.63
N ASN A 453 11.05 23.02 -16.49
CA ASN A 453 10.35 22.34 -17.57
C ASN A 453 11.26 21.85 -18.70
N GLU A 454 12.46 22.40 -18.84
CA GLU A 454 13.49 21.92 -19.76
C GLU A 454 14.26 20.69 -19.22
N LEU A 455 14.15 20.39 -17.90
CA LEU A 455 14.80 19.22 -17.32
C LEU A 455 14.24 17.89 -17.86
N PRO A 456 15.08 16.83 -17.91
CA PRO A 456 14.61 15.47 -18.11
C PRO A 456 13.52 15.07 -17.11
N PHE A 457 12.70 14.07 -17.47
CA PHE A 457 11.56 13.69 -16.63
C PHE A 457 12.01 13.08 -15.29
N THR A 458 13.10 12.31 -15.27
CA THR A 458 13.61 11.71 -14.02
C THR A 458 14.13 12.76 -13.04
N ASP A 459 14.75 13.81 -13.59
CA ASP A 459 15.25 14.95 -12.85
C ASP A 459 14.11 15.73 -12.17
N LYS A 460 12.95 15.82 -12.84
CA LYS A 460 11.72 16.38 -12.25
C LYS A 460 11.08 15.46 -11.21
N MET A 461 11.15 14.14 -11.40
CA MET A 461 10.47 13.16 -10.54
C MET A 461 11.04 13.07 -9.13
N HIS A 462 12.29 13.49 -8.92
CA HIS A 462 12.88 13.55 -7.57
C HIS A 462 12.33 14.71 -6.72
N PHE A 463 11.75 15.72 -7.38
CA PHE A 463 11.04 16.85 -6.78
C PHE A 463 9.53 16.64 -6.76
N ASN A 464 9.03 15.82 -7.68
CA ASN A 464 7.64 15.41 -7.70
C ASN A 464 7.44 14.20 -6.79
N VAL A 465 6.99 14.44 -5.56
CA VAL A 465 6.22 13.41 -4.85
C VAL A 465 5.05 13.02 -5.77
N ILE A 466 4.58 11.76 -5.74
CA ILE A 466 3.53 11.17 -6.60
C ILE A 466 2.28 12.08 -6.80
N SER A 467 2.11 13.11 -5.97
CA SER A 467 0.99 14.05 -5.97
C SER A 467 1.34 15.54 -6.19
N PHE A 468 2.61 15.93 -6.38
CA PHE A 468 3.03 17.33 -6.42
C PHE A 468 3.90 17.60 -7.66
N SER A 469 3.40 18.43 -8.58
CA SER A 469 4.22 18.96 -9.69
C SER A 469 4.85 20.26 -9.26
N PHE A 470 6.18 20.28 -9.19
CA PHE A 470 6.91 21.50 -8.84
C PHE A 470 6.64 22.65 -9.84
N SER A 471 6.49 22.34 -11.13
CA SER A 471 6.10 23.34 -12.13
C SER A 471 4.70 23.91 -11.90
N ASP A 472 3.77 23.11 -11.38
CA ASP A 472 2.38 23.57 -11.17
C ASP A 472 2.33 24.47 -9.93
N TYR A 473 3.14 24.17 -8.93
CA TYR A 473 3.28 25.03 -7.76
C TYR A 473 3.92 26.38 -8.09
N LEU A 474 4.93 26.40 -8.96
CA LEU A 474 5.49 27.66 -9.45
C LEU A 474 4.45 28.48 -10.21
N GLU A 475 3.59 27.84 -11.00
CA GLU A 475 2.49 28.52 -11.68
C GLU A 475 1.51 29.14 -10.69
N GLU A 476 1.09 28.37 -9.68
CA GLU A 476 0.21 28.85 -8.63
C GLU A 476 0.83 30.03 -7.86
N MET A 477 2.15 30.03 -7.65
CA MET A 477 2.85 31.19 -7.09
C MET A 477 2.77 32.41 -8.02
N ILE A 478 3.00 32.26 -9.31
CA ILE A 478 2.91 33.34 -10.30
C ILE A 478 1.50 33.94 -10.33
N GLU A 479 0.47 33.09 -10.37
CA GLU A 479 -0.94 33.50 -10.36
C GLU A 479 -1.29 34.30 -9.09
N ASN A 480 -0.86 33.82 -7.92
CA ASN A 480 -1.09 34.51 -6.65
C ASN A 480 -0.42 35.89 -6.58
N HIS A 481 0.82 36.02 -7.06
CA HIS A 481 1.51 37.32 -7.12
C HIS A 481 0.83 38.27 -8.11
N THR A 482 0.35 37.74 -9.22
CA THR A 482 -0.39 38.52 -10.24
C THR A 482 -1.72 39.02 -9.68
N ALA A 483 -2.48 38.17 -8.99
CA ALA A 483 -3.75 38.53 -8.36
C ALA A 483 -3.56 39.56 -7.22
N ALA A 484 -2.49 39.43 -6.42
CA ALA A 484 -2.14 40.40 -5.38
C ALA A 484 -1.83 41.78 -5.98
N LYS A 485 -1.11 41.83 -7.11
CA LYS A 485 -0.79 43.06 -7.83
C LYS A 485 -2.03 43.79 -8.36
N VAL A 486 -3.01 43.03 -8.88
CA VAL A 486 -4.29 43.57 -9.37
C VAL A 486 -5.15 44.14 -8.24
N LYS A 487 -5.05 43.62 -7.01
CA LYS A 487 -5.79 44.16 -5.84
C LYS A 487 -5.17 45.43 -5.25
N THR A 488 -3.91 45.71 -5.55
CA THR A 488 -3.16 46.88 -5.04
C THR A 488 -3.11 48.07 -6.02
N LEU A 489 -3.58 47.88 -7.26
CA LEU A 489 -3.81 48.91 -8.27
C LEU A 489 -5.28 49.35 -8.21
#